data_AF-A0A651DFX9-F1
#
_entry.id   AF-A0A651DFX9-F1
#
_cell.length_a   1.000
_cell.length_b   1.000
_cell.length_c   1.000
_cell.angle_alpha   90.00
_cell.angle_beta   90.00
_cell.angle_gamma   90.00
#
_symmetry.space_group_name_H-M   'P 1'
#
loop_
_entity.id
_entity.type
_entity.pdbx_description
1 polymer ?
#
loop_
_entity_poly.entity_id
_entity_poly.type
_entity_poly.pdbx_seq_one_letter_code
_entity_poly.pdbx_strand_id
1 'polypeptide(L)' 'MSSRLRNRHVWFGLLLGALGLVYIRSMSASGLAELPHIAAALTVLIPLTMFGVVLRSPWPSAAALVVLVFINITLT' A
#
# COMPACT_ATOMS: atom_id res chain seq x y z
N MET A 1 -14.03 -26.52 -0.96
CA MET A 1 -14.16 -25.36 -1.88
C MET A 1 -13.47 -24.11 -1.28
N SER A 2 -12.13 -24.09 -1.15
CA SER A 2 -11.42 -23.07 -0.32
C SER A 2 -10.23 -22.37 -1.02
N SER A 3 -9.65 -22.96 -2.08
CA SER A 3 -8.46 -22.38 -2.74
C SER A 3 -8.77 -21.09 -3.51
N ARG A 4 -9.91 -20.99 -4.21
CA ARG A 4 -10.28 -19.82 -5.02
C ARG A 4 -10.52 -18.55 -4.21
N LEU A 5 -11.18 -18.65 -3.06
CA LEU A 5 -11.42 -17.51 -2.16
C LEU A 5 -10.12 -17.02 -1.52
N ARG A 6 -9.25 -17.95 -1.13
CA ARG A 6 -7.93 -17.64 -0.58
C ARG A 6 -7.02 -16.96 -1.60
N ASN A 7 -7.10 -17.36 -2.88
CA ASN A 7 -6.36 -16.71 -3.96
C ASN A 7 -6.88 -15.29 -4.26
N ARG A 8 -8.21 -15.07 -4.18
CA ARG A 8 -8.81 -13.74 -4.33
C ARG A 8 -8.31 -12.75 -3.29
N HIS A 9 -8.20 -13.14 -2.03
CA HIS A 9 -7.69 -12.25 -0.97
C HIS A 9 -6.25 -11.79 -1.21
N VAL A 10 -5.38 -12.68 -1.68
CA VAL A 10 -3.99 -12.35 -2.05
C VAL A 10 -3.96 -11.39 -3.25
N TRP A 11 -4.78 -11.66 -4.28
CA TRP A 11 -4.92 -10.78 -5.44
C TRP A 11 -5.45 -9.39 -5.06
N PHE A 12 -6.43 -9.31 -4.18
CA PHE A 12 -6.90 -8.05 -3.63
C PHE A 12 -5.79 -7.32 -2.87
N GLY A 13 -5.03 -8.02 -2.02
CA GLY A 13 -3.89 -7.43 -1.32
C GLY A 13 -2.81 -6.89 -2.26
N LEU A 14 -2.54 -7.57 -3.37
CA LEU A 14 -1.61 -7.12 -4.41
C LEU A 14 -2.14 -5.91 -5.17
N LEU A 15 -3.43 -5.90 -5.53
CA LEU A 15 -4.06 -4.75 -6.19
C LEU A 15 -4.02 -3.50 -5.30
N LEU A 16 -4.29 -3.66 -3.99
CA LEU A 16 -4.15 -2.58 -3.02
C LEU A 16 -2.70 -2.09 -2.90
N GLY A 17 -1.73 -3.01 -2.93
CA GLY A 17 -0.32 -2.65 -2.96
C GLY A 17 0.08 -1.86 -4.20
N ALA A 18 -0.36 -2.32 -5.37
CA ALA A 18 -0.14 -1.62 -6.64
C ALA A 18 -0.80 -0.23 -6.64
N LEU A 19 -2.00 -0.11 -6.09
CA LEU A 19 -2.69 1.17 -5.92
C LEU A 19 -1.88 2.14 -5.03
N GLY A 20 -1.29 1.64 -3.94
CA GLY A 20 -0.43 2.45 -3.08
C GLY A 20 0.81 2.95 -3.82
N LEU A 21 1.35 2.14 -4.72
CA LEU A 21 2.52 2.50 -5.53
C LEU A 21 2.20 3.60 -6.56
N VAL A 22 1.01 3.53 -7.17
CA VAL A 22 0.46 4.60 -8.01
C VAL A 22 0.24 5.88 -7.21
N TYR A 23 -0.26 5.76 -5.97
CA TYR A 23 -0.46 6.90 -5.08
C TYR A 23 0.85 7.61 -4.74
N ILE A 24 1.89 6.87 -4.38
CA ILE A 24 3.25 7.42 -4.13
C ILE A 24 3.80 8.12 -5.39
N ARG A 25 3.61 7.51 -6.56
CA ARG A 25 4.01 8.14 -7.84
C ARG A 25 3.28 9.45 -8.08
N SER A 26 1.98 9.50 -7.84
CA SER A 26 1.18 10.72 -7.97
C SER A 26 1.67 11.79 -7.00
N MET A 27 1.93 11.42 -5.75
CA MET A 27 2.44 12.30 -4.71
C MET A 27 3.82 12.88 -5.05
N SER A 28 4.70 12.06 -5.62
CA SER A 28 6.01 12.48 -6.14
C SER A 28 5.89 13.43 -7.32
N ALA A 29 4.89 13.25 -8.20
CA ALA A 29 4.65 14.11 -9.34
C ALA A 29 4.06 15.48 -8.96
N SER A 30 3.31 15.54 -7.84
CA SER A 30 2.76 16.79 -7.30
C SER A 30 3.84 17.77 -6.81
N GLY A 31 5.09 17.33 -6.64
CA GLY A 31 6.20 18.17 -6.17
C GLY A 31 6.14 18.59 -4.70
N LEU A 32 5.06 18.24 -3.99
CA LEU A 32 4.86 18.54 -2.57
C LEU A 32 5.56 17.54 -1.64
N ALA A 33 5.72 16.29 -2.08
CA ALA A 33 6.35 15.27 -1.26
C ALA A 33 7.87 15.32 -1.37
N GLU A 34 8.52 15.79 -0.31
CA GLU A 34 9.97 15.68 -0.15
C GLU A 34 10.39 14.20 -0.10
N LEU A 35 11.62 13.92 -0.57
CA LEU A 35 12.28 12.61 -0.58
C LEU A 35 12.05 11.73 0.69
N PRO A 36 12.08 12.26 1.93
CA PRO A 36 11.77 11.47 3.14
C PRO A 36 10.35 10.88 3.18
N HIS A 37 9.35 11.56 2.64
CA HIS A 37 7.95 11.11 2.67
C HIS A 37 7.72 9.95 1.70
N ILE A 38 8.31 10.02 0.52
CA ILE A 38 8.29 8.94 -0.47
C ILE A 38 9.01 7.70 0.10
N ALA A 39 10.14 7.90 0.77
CA ALA A 39 10.88 6.82 1.43
C ALA A 39 10.05 6.18 2.56
N ALA A 40 9.44 6.98 3.44
CA ALA A 40 8.57 6.48 4.51
C ALA A 40 7.34 5.73 3.96
N ALA A 41 6.74 6.25 2.88
CA ALA A 41 5.62 5.62 2.20
C ALA A 41 6.00 4.23 1.64
N LEU A 42 7.18 4.10 1.02
CA LEU A 42 7.66 2.82 0.48
C LEU A 42 8.02 1.82 1.59
N THR A 43 8.64 2.27 2.68
CA THR A 43 9.00 1.40 3.81
C THR A 43 7.79 0.88 4.57
N VAL A 44 6.64 1.55 4.49
CA VAL A 44 5.37 1.02 5.02
C VAL A 44 4.67 0.14 3.98
N LEU A 45 4.57 0.61 2.73
CA LEU A 45 3.80 -0.07 1.70
C LEU A 45 4.35 -1.46 1.36
N ILE A 46 5.67 -1.58 1.15
CA ILE A 46 6.28 -2.83 0.70
C ILE A 46 6.16 -3.93 1.78
N PRO A 47 6.53 -3.70 3.05
CA PRO A 47 6.43 -4.75 4.07
C PRO A 47 4.98 -5.13 4.38
N LEU A 48 4.07 -4.16 4.52
CA LEU A 48 2.67 -4.49 4.83
C LEU A 48 1.99 -5.24 3.69
N THR A 49 2.30 -4.93 2.43
CA THR A 49 1.75 -5.68 1.29
C THR A 49 2.32 -7.09 1.23
N MET A 50 3.63 -7.28 1.44
CA MET A 50 4.22 -8.62 1.57
C MET A 50 3.62 -9.39 2.74
N PHE A 51 3.39 -8.74 3.88
CA PHE A 51 2.75 -9.34 5.05
C PHE A 51 1.31 -9.79 4.75
N GLY A 52 0.55 -9.00 3.99
CA GLY A 52 -0.77 -9.38 3.49
C GLY A 52 -0.76 -10.62 2.60
N VAL A 53 0.25 -10.74 1.73
CA VAL A 53 0.45 -11.94 0.89
C VAL A 53 0.78 -13.16 1.76
N VAL A 54 1.69 -13.04 2.72
CA VAL A 54 2.09 -14.13 3.63
C VAL A 54 0.91 -14.58 4.50
N LEU A 55 0.18 -13.64 5.10
CA LEU A 55 -1.01 -13.91 5.90
C LEU A 55 -2.23 -14.31 5.06
N ARG A 56 -2.14 -14.21 3.73
CA ARG A 56 -3.25 -14.45 2.78
C ARG A 56 -4.49 -13.62 3.12
N SER A 57 -4.26 -12.40 3.59
CA SER A 57 -5.28 -11.46 4.06
C SER A 57 -5.09 -10.12 3.37
N PRO A 58 -6.16 -9.46 2.90
CA PRO A 58 -6.06 -8.15 2.26
C PRO A 58 -5.88 -7.00 3.28
N TRP A 59 -6.12 -7.28 4.56
CA TRP A 59 -6.11 -6.28 5.64
C TRP A 59 -4.79 -5.53 5.79
N PRO A 60 -3.61 -6.19 5.76
CA PRO A 60 -2.34 -5.47 5.86
C PRO A 60 -2.13 -4.49 4.71
N SER A 61 -2.47 -4.86 3.47
CA SER A 61 -2.38 -3.93 2.33
C SER A 61 -3.34 -2.74 2.48
N ALA A 62 -4.54 -2.96 3.01
CA ALA A 62 -5.49 -1.88 3.27
C ALA A 62 -4.98 -0.92 4.35
N ALA A 63 -4.40 -1.44 5.44
CA ALA A 63 -3.79 -0.62 6.47
C ALA A 63 -2.62 0.23 5.92
N ALA A 64 -1.81 -0.33 5.01
CA ALA A 64 -0.75 0.42 4.34
C ALA A 64 -1.29 1.62 3.55
N LEU A 65 -2.40 1.44 2.84
CA LEU A 65 -3.07 2.52 2.11
C LEU A 65 -3.60 3.60 3.06
N VAL A 66 -4.15 3.23 4.21
CA VAL A 66 -4.59 4.21 5.21
C VAL A 66 -3.41 5.03 5.69
N VAL A 67 -2.28 4.41 6.01
CA VAL A 67 -1.06 5.12 6.43
C VAL A 67 -0.55 6.06 5.33
N LEU A 68 -0.57 5.63 4.06
CA LEU A 68 -0.21 6.48 2.92
C LEU A 68 -1.07 7.73 2.82
N VAL A 69 -2.39 7.59 3.03
CA VAL A 69 -3.31 8.73 3.04
C VAL A 69 -2.99 9.68 4.18
N PHE A 70 -2.67 9.17 5.38
CA PHE A 70 -2.24 9.99 6.50
C PHE A 70 -0.96 10.79 6.18
N ILE A 71 0.06 10.15 5.60
CA ILE A 71 1.30 10.82 5.18
C ILE A 71 0.98 11.92 4.15
N ASN A 72 0.04 11.68 3.24
CA ASN A 72 -0.36 12.68 2.26
C ASN A 72 -1.10 13.86 2.87
N ILE A 73 -2.03 13.62 3.78
CA ILE A 73 -2.74 14.70 4.47
C ILE A 73 -1.76 15.56 5.26
N THR A 74 -0.74 14.98 5.90
CA THR A 74 0.28 15.76 6.62
C THR A 74 1.17 16.62 5.72
N LEU A 75 1.19 16.33 4.42
CA LEU A 75 1.94 17.09 3.41
C LEU A 75 1.12 18.19 2.74
N THR A 76 -0.20 18.19 2.92
CA THR A 76 -1.12 19.18 2.31
C THR A 76 -1.43 20.28 3.31
#